data_AF-A0A081BP42-F1
#
_entry.id   AF-A0A081BP42-F1
#
_cell.length_a   1.000
_cell.length_b   1.000
_cell.length_c   1.000
_cell.angle_alpha   90.00
_cell.angle_beta   90.00
_cell.angle_gamma   90.00
#
_symmetry.space_group_name_H-M   'P 1'
#
loop_
_entity.id
_entity.type
_entity.pdbx_description
1 polymer ?
#
loop_
_entity_poly.entity_id
_entity_poly.type
_entity_poly.pdbx_seq_one_letter_code
_entity_poly.pdbx_strand_id
1 'polypeptide(L)'
;MPHVLISGPASIEQYFQEFETFTLREGTRILKLKDAFLNHDKSIVMLEAVVVEDRRPQTFYMVMAKRGEFISVHLDMLTDPEKNDGVRRLLALVAHKLKSQHPDCQYAKHNLDEFLIDS
;
A
#
# COMPACT_ATOMS: atom_id res chain seq x y z
N MET A 1 -1.25 -10.13 9.57
CA MET A 1 -0.60 -9.10 8.75
C MET A 1 -1.65 -8.37 7.93
N PRO A 2 -1.74 -7.04 8.01
CA PRO A 2 -2.59 -6.23 7.13
C PRO A 2 -2.26 -6.52 5.66
N HIS A 3 -3.28 -6.84 4.86
CA HIS A 3 -3.15 -7.15 3.44
C HIS A 3 -4.43 -6.86 2.67
N VAL A 4 -4.28 -6.59 1.37
CA VAL A 4 -5.35 -6.46 0.39
C VAL A 4 -4.95 -7.23 -0.86
N LEU A 5 -5.88 -7.99 -1.43
CA LEU A 5 -5.78 -8.58 -2.76
C LEU A 5 -6.68 -7.79 -3.70
N ILE A 6 -6.12 -7.32 -4.81
CA ILE A 6 -6.83 -6.61 -5.86
C ILE A 6 -6.90 -7.53 -7.07
N SER A 7 -8.09 -7.70 -7.61
CA SER A 7 -8.36 -8.39 -8.87
C SER A 7 -8.63 -7.37 -9.98
N GLY A 8 -8.52 -7.78 -11.24
CA GLY A 8 -8.75 -6.93 -12.41
C GLY A 8 -7.45 -6.54 -13.11
N PRO A 9 -7.51 -5.62 -14.09
CA PRO A 9 -6.40 -5.32 -15.00
C PRO A 9 -5.34 -4.35 -14.43
N ALA A 10 -5.27 -4.19 -13.09
CA ALA A 10 -4.25 -3.35 -12.46
C ALA A 10 -2.83 -3.81 -12.82
N SER A 11 -1.89 -2.87 -12.88
CA SER A 11 -0.51 -3.12 -13.30
C SER A 11 0.50 -2.54 -12.32
N ILE A 12 1.38 -3.40 -11.80
CA ILE A 12 2.48 -2.99 -10.91
C ILE A 12 3.44 -2.04 -11.63
N GLU A 13 3.75 -2.32 -12.90
CA GLU A 13 4.63 -1.46 -13.69
C GLU A 13 4.00 -0.09 -13.91
N GLN A 14 2.71 -0.04 -14.26
CA GLN A 14 2.00 1.23 -14.41
C GLN A 14 1.95 1.99 -13.08
N TYR A 15 1.68 1.30 -11.96
CA TYR A 15 1.67 1.93 -10.64
C TYR A 15 3.01 2.58 -10.33
N PHE A 16 4.10 1.88 -10.65
CA PHE A 16 5.45 2.39 -10.45
C PHE A 16 5.77 3.59 -11.35
N GLN A 17 5.33 3.58 -12.61
CA GLN A 17 5.50 4.71 -13.54
C GLN A 17 4.75 5.97 -13.09
N GLU A 18 3.56 5.80 -12.49
CA GLU A 18 2.72 6.86 -11.92
C GLU A 18 3.01 7.10 -10.43
N PHE A 19 4.12 6.55 -9.91
CA PHE A 19 4.45 6.65 -8.50
C PHE A 19 4.74 8.11 -8.15
N GLU A 20 4.11 8.55 -7.07
CA GLU A 20 4.33 9.87 -6.50
C GLU A 20 4.49 9.72 -5.00
N THR A 21 5.52 10.37 -4.48
CA THR A 21 5.71 10.51 -3.03
C THR A 21 4.62 11.42 -2.48
N PHE A 22 4.13 11.14 -1.28
CA PHE A 22 3.17 12.03 -0.62
C PHE A 22 3.40 12.10 0.87
N THR A 23 2.91 13.17 1.49
CA THR A 23 2.80 13.32 2.94
C THR A 23 1.38 13.81 3.26
N LEU A 24 0.64 13.02 4.01
CA LEU A 24 -0.68 13.36 4.51
C LEU A 24 -0.61 13.56 6.03
N ARG A 25 -1.23 14.64 6.52
CA ARG A 25 -1.33 14.93 7.94
C ARG A 25 -2.80 14.88 8.37
N GLU A 26 -3.11 13.94 9.24
CA GLU A 26 -4.47 13.70 9.77
C GLU A 26 -4.43 13.94 11.29
N GLY A 27 -4.74 15.16 11.73
CA GLY A 27 -4.61 15.54 13.14
C GLY A 27 -3.17 15.40 13.65
N THR A 28 -2.95 14.50 14.61
CA THR A 28 -1.62 14.16 15.16
C THR A 28 -0.88 13.08 14.36
N ARG A 29 -1.55 12.44 13.41
CA ARG A 29 -0.99 11.39 12.55
C ARG A 29 -0.31 11.99 11.32
N ILE A 30 0.82 11.40 10.94
CA ILE A 30 1.50 11.70 9.67
C ILE A 30 1.67 10.40 8.90
N LEU A 31 1.22 10.36 7.66
CA LEU A 31 1.38 9.25 6.73
C LEU A 31 2.26 9.71 5.57
N LYS A 32 3.35 9.01 5.30
CA LYS A 32 4.30 9.37 4.24
C LYS A 32 4.68 8.16 3.41
N LEU A 33 4.60 8.33 2.10
CA LEU A 33 5.18 7.40 1.11
C LEU A 33 6.40 8.09 0.51
N LYS A 34 7.58 7.49 0.70
CA LYS A 34 8.88 8.13 0.45
C LYS A 34 9.52 7.74 -0.87
N ASP A 35 9.49 6.46 -1.19
CA ASP A 35 10.20 5.92 -2.34
C ASP A 35 9.56 4.61 -2.80
N ALA A 36 9.90 4.17 -4.01
CA ALA A 36 9.46 2.93 -4.60
C ALA A 36 10.62 2.24 -5.33
N PHE A 37 10.66 0.91 -5.26
CA PHE A 37 11.69 0.09 -5.89
C PHE A 37 11.03 -1.06 -6.65
N LEU A 38 11.13 -1.04 -7.98
CA LEU A 38 10.62 -2.11 -8.86
C LEU A 38 11.70 -3.20 -9.02
N ASN A 39 11.31 -4.47 -8.90
CA ASN A 39 12.23 -5.58 -9.18
C ASN A 39 12.51 -5.72 -10.69
N HIS A 40 13.56 -6.45 -11.03
CA HIS A 40 13.98 -6.65 -12.43
C HIS A 40 12.85 -7.22 -13.32
N ASP A 41 12.07 -8.17 -12.79
CA ASP A 41 10.98 -8.83 -13.52
C ASP A 41 9.69 -8.00 -13.57
N LYS A 42 9.69 -6.78 -13.01
CA LYS A 42 8.54 -5.86 -12.95
C LYS A 42 7.26 -6.47 -12.36
N SER A 43 7.43 -7.44 -11.48
CA SER A 43 6.36 -8.23 -10.86
C SER A 43 6.16 -7.90 -9.38
N ILE A 44 7.09 -7.15 -8.79
CA ILE A 44 7.09 -6.73 -7.39
C ILE A 44 7.57 -5.29 -7.30
N VAL A 45 6.85 -4.46 -6.56
CA VAL A 45 7.35 -3.15 -6.11
C VAL A 45 7.36 -3.09 -4.59
N MET A 46 8.46 -2.59 -4.04
CA MET A 46 8.63 -2.32 -2.62
C MET A 46 8.53 -0.81 -2.39
N LEU A 47 7.72 -0.38 -1.44
CA LEU A 47 7.46 1.02 -1.14
C LEU A 47 8.03 1.37 0.23
N GLU A 48 8.88 2.39 0.31
CA GLU A 48 9.35 2.93 1.59
C GLU A 48 8.29 3.88 2.18
N ALA A 49 7.92 3.66 3.44
CA ALA A 49 6.92 4.45 4.13
C ALA A 49 7.35 4.89 5.53
N VAL A 50 6.77 5.99 5.97
CA VAL A 50 6.86 6.46 7.36
C VAL A 50 5.48 6.76 7.89
N VAL A 51 5.15 6.23 9.07
CA VAL A 51 3.96 6.60 9.83
C VAL A 51 4.40 7.19 11.16
N VAL A 52 3.83 8.33 11.52
CA VAL A 52 3.93 8.90 12.86
C VAL A 52 2.54 8.83 13.48
N GLU A 53 2.40 8.06 14.55
CA GLU A 53 1.18 7.94 15.35
C GLU A 53 1.57 7.94 16.82
N ASP A 54 0.79 8.58 17.68
CA ASP A 54 1.12 8.77 19.10
C ASP A 54 2.54 9.30 19.37
N ARG A 55 3.01 10.19 18.48
CA ARG A 55 4.35 10.79 18.50
C ARG A 55 5.49 9.79 18.32
N ARG A 56 5.20 8.56 17.84
CA ARG A 56 6.18 7.52 17.55
C ARG A 56 6.32 7.34 16.04
N PRO A 57 7.47 7.73 15.44
CA PRO A 57 7.74 7.45 14.04
C PRO A 57 8.10 5.98 13.84
N GLN A 58 7.60 5.39 12.75
CA GLN A 58 7.96 4.05 12.29
C GLN A 58 8.24 4.11 10.80
N THR A 59 9.43 3.63 10.40
CA THR A 59 9.81 3.46 8.99
C THR A 59 9.71 1.98 8.64
N PHE A 60 9.03 1.67 7.54
CA PHE A 60 8.80 0.29 7.12
C PHE A 60 8.62 0.21 5.61
N TYR A 61 8.58 -1.02 5.10
CA TYR A 61 8.28 -1.29 3.70
C TYR A 61 6.90 -1.90 3.53
N MET A 62 6.24 -1.53 2.44
CA MET A 62 5.08 -2.26 1.89
C MET A 62 5.49 -2.93 0.59
N VAL A 63 4.88 -4.06 0.28
CA VAL A 63 5.14 -4.83 -0.92
C VAL A 63 3.86 -4.96 -1.72
N MET A 64 3.96 -4.65 -3.02
CA MET A 64 2.98 -5.06 -4.00
C MET A 64 3.58 -6.16 -4.88
N ALA A 65 2.89 -7.29 -5.01
CA ALA A 65 3.38 -8.44 -5.76
C ALA A 65 2.25 -9.07 -6.57
N LYS A 66 2.56 -9.42 -7.83
CA LYS A 66 1.64 -10.17 -8.68
C LYS A 66 1.56 -11.63 -8.22
N ARG A 67 0.35 -12.16 -8.07
CA ARG A 67 0.03 -13.51 -7.61
C ARG A 67 -1.10 -14.08 -8.48
N GLY A 68 -0.74 -14.65 -9.64
CA GLY A 68 -1.71 -15.07 -10.65
C GLY A 68 -2.52 -13.88 -11.16
N GLU A 69 -3.85 -13.97 -11.03
CA GLU A 69 -4.81 -12.94 -11.42
C GLU A 69 -4.99 -11.81 -10.39
N PHE A 70 -4.23 -11.84 -9.29
CA PHE A 70 -4.32 -10.84 -8.24
C PHE A 70 -3.01 -10.06 -8.07
N ILE A 71 -3.12 -8.83 -7.59
CA ILE A 71 -2.00 -8.11 -6.99
C ILE A 71 -2.23 -8.00 -5.49
N SER A 72 -1.28 -8.47 -4.70
CA SER A 72 -1.32 -8.37 -3.24
C SER A 72 -0.59 -7.12 -2.75
N VAL A 73 -1.22 -6.30 -1.91
CA VAL A 73 -0.62 -5.16 -1.19
C VAL A 73 -0.53 -5.52 0.29
N HIS A 74 0.66 -5.54 0.87
CA HIS A 74 0.89 -5.97 2.26
C HIS A 74 2.14 -5.32 2.87
N LEU A 75 2.32 -5.45 4.18
CA LEU A 75 3.56 -5.05 4.85
C LEU A 75 4.69 -6.03 4.55
N ASP A 76 5.92 -5.52 4.48
CA ASP A 76 7.11 -6.36 4.42
C ASP A 76 7.40 -7.02 5.78
N MET A 77 7.65 -8.34 5.76
CA MET A 77 7.83 -9.13 6.98
C MET A 77 9.15 -8.85 7.72
N LEU A 78 10.15 -8.25 7.08
CA LEU A 78 11.44 -7.95 7.70
C LEU A 78 11.41 -6.63 8.47
N THR A 79 10.54 -5.69 8.07
CA THR A 79 10.35 -4.43 8.82
C THR A 79 9.27 -4.51 9.88
N ASP A 80 8.23 -5.30 9.64
CA ASP A 80 7.14 -5.64 10.58
C ASP A 80 6.75 -4.54 11.58
N PRO A 81 6.22 -3.39 11.12
CA PRO A 81 5.86 -2.30 12.02
C PRO A 81 4.74 -2.70 12.99
N GLU A 82 4.56 -1.89 14.03
CA GLU A 82 3.35 -1.91 14.84
C GLU A 82 2.14 -1.60 13.94
N LYS A 83 1.18 -2.53 13.87
CA LYS A 83 0.05 -2.49 12.93
C LYS A 83 -1.06 -1.60 13.47
N ASN A 84 -0.70 -0.37 13.81
CA ASN A 84 -1.60 0.65 14.29
C ASN A 84 -2.47 1.20 13.15
N ASP A 85 -3.36 2.13 13.47
CA ASP A 85 -4.37 2.62 12.53
C ASP A 85 -3.72 3.45 11.42
N GLY A 86 -2.65 4.18 11.72
CA GLY A 86 -1.87 4.88 10.71
C GLY A 86 -1.25 3.94 9.66
N VAL A 87 -0.71 2.79 10.09
CA VAL A 87 -0.15 1.77 9.19
C VAL A 87 -1.24 1.15 8.32
N ARG A 88 -2.39 0.80 8.91
CA ARG A 88 -3.54 0.25 8.15
C ARG A 88 -4.10 1.27 7.14
N ARG A 89 -4.21 2.53 7.55
CA ARG A 89 -4.66 3.64 6.70
C ARG A 89 -3.72 3.87 5.52
N LEU A 90 -2.41 3.86 5.74
CA LEU A 90 -1.44 4.00 4.66
C LEU A 90 -1.47 2.81 3.70
N LEU A 91 -1.59 1.58 4.20
CA LEU A 91 -1.76 0.40 3.35
C LEU A 91 -3.03 0.51 2.49
N ALA A 92 -4.14 1.00 3.08
CA ALA A 92 -5.39 1.20 2.36
C ALA A 92 -5.26 2.28 1.26
N LEU A 93 -4.55 3.38 1.52
CA LEU A 93 -4.30 4.43 0.52
C LEU A 93 -3.51 3.89 -0.68
N VAL A 94 -2.47 3.09 -0.43
CA VAL A 94 -1.70 2.43 -1.49
C VAL A 94 -2.57 1.45 -2.29
N ALA A 95 -3.33 0.61 -1.59
CA ALA A 95 -4.25 -0.33 -2.23
C ALA A 95 -5.32 0.38 -3.06
N HIS A 96 -5.83 1.51 -2.58
CA HIS A 96 -6.79 2.33 -3.30
C HIS A 96 -6.20 2.98 -4.55
N LYS A 97 -4.98 3.52 -4.48
CA LYS A 97 -4.29 4.04 -5.68
C LYS A 97 -4.11 2.95 -6.74
N LEU A 98 -3.75 1.73 -6.34
CA LEU A 98 -3.63 0.59 -7.26
C LEU A 98 -5.00 0.18 -7.84
N LYS A 99 -6.05 0.06 -7.00
CA LYS A 99 -7.41 -0.24 -7.47
C LYS A 99 -7.91 0.82 -8.45
N SER A 100 -7.59 2.08 -8.21
CA SER A 100 -8.11 3.21 -9.01
C SER A 100 -7.49 3.35 -10.40
N GLN A 101 -6.50 2.52 -10.75
CA GLN A 101 -5.94 2.48 -12.11
C GLN A 101 -6.96 2.07 -13.17
N HIS A 102 -7.95 1.25 -12.80
CA HIS A 102 -8.96 0.78 -13.73
C HIS A 102 -10.31 0.55 -13.04
N PRO A 103 -11.45 0.92 -13.66
CA PRO A 103 -12.79 0.71 -13.09
C PRO A 103 -13.12 -0.75 -12.75
N ASP A 104 -12.62 -1.69 -13.56
CA ASP A 104 -12.83 -3.13 -13.36
C ASP A 104 -12.00 -3.74 -12.23
N CYS A 105 -11.12 -2.97 -11.59
CA CYS A 105 -10.37 -3.44 -10.44
C CYS A 105 -11.24 -3.50 -9.18
N GLN A 106 -11.13 -4.61 -8.44
CA GLN A 106 -11.93 -4.85 -7.25
C GLN A 106 -11.08 -5.38 -6.10
N TYR A 107 -11.43 -5.00 -4.87
CA TYR A 107 -10.91 -5.64 -3.68
C TYR A 107 -11.46 -7.06 -3.56
N ALA A 108 -10.62 -8.06 -3.86
CA ALA A 108 -11.01 -9.46 -3.85
C ALA A 108 -10.99 -10.07 -2.44
N LYS A 109 -10.04 -9.64 -1.60
CA LYS A 109 -9.89 -10.08 -0.21
C LYS A 109 -9.08 -9.06 0.57
N HIS A 110 -9.42 -8.83 1.83
CA HIS A 110 -8.67 -7.92 2.69
C HIS A 110 -8.94 -8.19 4.17
N ASN A 111 -8.13 -7.59 5.04
CA ASN A 111 -8.37 -7.49 6.48
C ASN A 111 -8.12 -6.07 7.00
N LEU A 112 -8.49 -5.07 6.18
CA LEU A 112 -8.36 -3.65 6.48
C LEU A 112 -9.70 -2.99 6.88
N ASP A 113 -10.82 -3.72 6.83
CA ASP A 113 -12.17 -3.31 7.23
C ASP A 113 -12.43 -1.79 7.11
N GLU A 114 -12.53 -1.07 8.23
CA GLU A 114 -12.85 0.36 8.32
C GLU A 114 -11.85 1.31 7.63
N PHE A 115 -10.65 0.83 7.26
CA PHE A 115 -9.62 1.65 6.62
C PHE A 115 -9.73 1.66 5.10
N LEU A 116 -10.47 0.72 4.50
CA LEU A 116 -10.66 0.65 3.06
C LEU A 116 -11.38 1.88 2.52
N ILE A 117 -11.04 2.21 1.28
CA ILE A 117 -11.56 3.38 0.59
C ILE A 117 -12.34 2.86 -0.61
N ASP A 118 -13.67 2.82 -0.46
CA ASP A 118 -14.57 2.53 -1.56
C ASP A 118 -15.00 3.85 -2.21
N SER A 119 -14.61 4.03 -3.47
CA SER A 119 -15.19 4.99 -4.40
C SER A 119 -15.15 4.43 -5.81
#